data_AF-A0A6P1J320-F1
#
_entry.id   AF-A0A6P1J320-F1
#
_cell.length_a   1.000
_cell.length_b   1.000
_cell.length_c   1.000
_cell.angle_alpha   90.00
_cell.angle_beta   90.00
_cell.angle_gamma   90.00
#
_symmetry.space_group_name_H-M   'P 1'
#
loop_
_entity.id
_entity.type
_entity.pdbx_description
1 polymer ?
#
loop_
_entity_poly.entity_id
_entity_poly.type
_entity_poly.pdbx_seq_one_letter_code
_entity_poly.pdbx_strand_id
1 'polypeptide(L)'
;MKRFFAFSAVWLSVVLTGCATGPKTLAPDVASGIQRLAVVSATGGEFIRKYVGVTVFGNELDKKNITDWQLDKAYEEQMAAAARQVFNATVVQVDYPVADFARVNDLKTGWDVPANWGPHWDSIEAPVQQLCASHKLDAVLVAARQKSADPFSQTNQFVYGAGVYTARRAPAMLHLLTSVSLMDCKTGKTLAFQWLHESTTGRWNRPVATPLPEELARTPIAQWTPEMEARLREDLLALPKDAWLLTLRSMVSVK
;
A
#
# COMPACT_ATOMS: atom_id res chain seq x y z
N MET A 1 29.90 -66.63 0.97
CA MET A 1 28.78 -65.82 1.52
C MET A 1 29.34 -64.74 2.43
N LYS A 2 29.20 -63.45 2.09
CA LYS A 2 29.07 -62.31 3.03
C LYS A 2 28.72 -61.07 2.22
N ARG A 3 27.67 -60.39 2.68
CA ARG A 3 26.81 -59.46 1.93
C ARG A 3 27.35 -58.03 1.92
N PHE A 4 27.02 -57.34 0.84
CA PHE A 4 27.11 -55.91 0.58
C PHE A 4 26.62 -55.04 1.75
N PHE A 5 27.38 -54.00 2.08
CA PHE A 5 26.89 -52.79 2.77
C PHE A 5 27.24 -51.58 1.90
N ALA A 6 26.34 -51.23 0.98
CA ALA A 6 26.37 -49.95 0.29
C ALA A 6 25.51 -48.98 1.12
N PHE A 7 26.17 -48.05 1.82
CA PHE A 7 25.53 -46.92 2.49
C PHE A 7 25.05 -45.93 1.41
N SER A 8 23.77 -45.98 1.05
CA SER A 8 23.12 -44.94 0.26
C SER A 8 22.91 -43.70 1.14
N ALA A 9 23.84 -42.75 1.05
CA ALA A 9 23.68 -41.40 1.56
C ALA A 9 22.65 -40.66 0.69
N VAL A 10 21.36 -40.78 1.05
CA VAL A 10 20.30 -39.94 0.49
C VAL A 10 20.46 -38.55 1.09
N TRP A 11 21.16 -37.70 0.34
CA TRP A 11 21.23 -36.26 0.57
C TRP A 11 19.83 -35.67 0.49
N LEU A 12 19.26 -35.42 1.67
CA LEU A 12 18.01 -34.71 1.86
C LEU A 12 18.28 -33.21 1.61
N SER A 13 18.36 -32.84 0.33
CA SER A 13 18.37 -31.43 -0.10
C SER A 13 17.00 -30.83 0.12
N VAL A 14 16.68 -30.51 1.39
CA VAL A 14 15.54 -29.68 1.74
C VAL A 14 15.83 -28.29 1.18
N VAL A 15 15.31 -28.04 -0.02
CA VAL A 15 15.27 -26.73 -0.63
C VAL A 15 14.35 -25.88 0.25
N LEU A 16 14.94 -25.18 1.21
CA LEU A 16 14.33 -24.06 1.91
C LEU A 16 14.15 -22.92 0.91
N THR A 17 13.20 -23.05 -0.02
CA THR A 17 12.60 -21.91 -0.71
C THR A 17 11.78 -21.18 0.34
N GLY A 18 12.45 -20.39 1.17
CA GLY A 18 11.81 -19.39 2.00
C GLY A 18 11.05 -18.45 1.07
N CYS A 19 9.72 -18.52 1.09
CA CYS A 19 8.86 -17.53 0.48
C CYS A 19 9.08 -16.20 1.22
N ALA A 20 10.09 -15.44 0.80
CA ALA A 20 10.21 -14.05 1.21
C ALA A 20 9.04 -13.29 0.58
N THR A 21 8.08 -12.89 1.41
CA THR A 21 6.95 -12.00 1.08
C THR A 21 7.46 -10.57 0.85
N GLY A 22 8.37 -10.42 -0.11
CA GLY A 22 8.87 -9.13 -0.58
C GLY A 22 8.04 -8.57 -1.73
N PRO A 23 8.34 -7.33 -2.17
CA PRO A 23 7.86 -6.80 -3.44
C PRO A 23 7.98 -7.83 -4.56
N LYS A 24 6.89 -8.01 -5.30
CA LYS A 24 6.81 -8.99 -6.39
C LYS A 24 6.71 -8.23 -7.70
N THR A 25 7.68 -8.41 -8.58
CA THR A 25 7.67 -7.82 -9.93
C THR A 25 6.97 -8.75 -10.92
N LEU A 26 6.30 -8.15 -11.89
CA LEU A 26 5.59 -8.82 -12.96
C LEU A 26 6.58 -9.19 -14.08
N ALA A 27 6.48 -10.42 -14.57
CA ALA A 27 7.20 -10.82 -15.77
C ALA A 27 6.69 -10.05 -17.00
N PRO A 28 7.56 -9.63 -17.94
CA PRO A 28 7.16 -8.76 -19.06
C PRO A 28 6.08 -9.36 -19.97
N ASP A 29 6.06 -10.67 -20.15
CA ASP A 29 5.07 -11.41 -20.92
C ASP A 29 3.68 -11.33 -20.27
N VAL A 30 3.60 -11.50 -18.95
CA VAL A 30 2.35 -11.34 -18.19
C VAL A 30 1.88 -9.88 -18.26
N ALA A 31 2.79 -8.92 -18.12
CA ALA A 31 2.48 -7.49 -18.24
C ALA A 31 1.84 -7.15 -19.61
N SER A 32 2.41 -7.69 -20.70
CA SER A 32 1.92 -7.47 -22.05
C SER A 32 0.56 -8.12 -22.35
N GLY A 33 0.15 -9.11 -21.54
CA GLY A 33 -1.14 -9.78 -21.67
C GLY A 33 -2.32 -9.01 -21.08
N ILE A 34 -2.07 -7.97 -20.30
CA ILE A 34 -3.12 -7.17 -19.66
C ILE A 34 -3.60 -6.10 -20.64
N GLN A 35 -4.80 -6.27 -21.18
CA GLN A 35 -5.38 -5.34 -22.15
C GLN A 35 -6.43 -4.43 -21.50
N ARG A 36 -7.14 -4.92 -20.50
CA ARG A 36 -8.22 -4.23 -19.80
C ARG A 36 -8.03 -4.33 -18.29
N LEU A 37 -7.89 -3.20 -17.62
CA LEU A 37 -7.72 -3.17 -16.17
C LEU A 37 -8.67 -2.16 -15.52
N ALA A 38 -9.12 -2.47 -14.31
CA ALA A 38 -9.75 -1.48 -13.44
C ALA A 38 -8.78 -1.00 -12.38
N VAL A 39 -9.07 0.15 -11.78
CA VAL A 39 -8.34 0.71 -10.65
C VAL A 39 -9.30 0.87 -9.48
N VAL A 40 -8.86 0.48 -8.31
CA VAL A 40 -9.62 0.57 -7.05
C VAL A 40 -8.71 1.17 -5.99
N SER A 41 -9.21 2.12 -5.20
CA SER A 41 -8.50 2.66 -4.04
C SER A 41 -9.30 2.48 -2.75
N ALA A 42 -8.68 1.85 -1.77
CA ALA A 42 -9.18 1.72 -0.40
C ALA A 42 -8.21 2.39 0.59
N THR A 43 -7.64 3.53 0.21
CA THR A 43 -6.57 4.23 0.95
C THR A 43 -7.14 5.35 1.82
N GLY A 44 -8.11 6.11 1.31
CA GLY A 44 -8.55 7.41 1.79
C GLY A 44 -9.71 7.43 2.79
N GLY A 45 -9.92 6.36 3.56
CA GLY A 45 -11.05 6.27 4.50
C GLY A 45 -10.80 6.87 5.89
N GLU A 46 -9.56 6.82 6.39
CA GLU A 46 -9.21 7.27 7.74
C GLU A 46 -7.91 8.07 7.70
N PHE A 47 -7.92 9.22 8.37
CA PHE A 47 -6.77 10.08 8.57
C PHE A 47 -6.25 9.95 9.99
N ILE A 48 -4.93 9.84 10.15
CA ILE A 48 -4.28 9.64 11.45
C ILE A 48 -3.41 10.82 11.81
N ARG A 49 -3.62 11.42 12.99
CA ARG A 49 -2.63 12.29 13.62
C ARG A 49 -1.89 11.50 14.68
N LYS A 50 -0.57 11.45 14.58
CA LYS A 50 0.28 10.79 15.57
C LYS A 50 1.38 11.72 16.08
N TYR A 51 1.37 11.96 17.38
CA TYR A 51 2.42 12.69 18.10
C TYR A 51 3.17 11.74 19.02
N VAL A 52 4.50 11.71 18.92
CA VAL A 52 5.36 10.90 19.78
C VAL A 52 6.12 11.80 20.75
N GLY A 53 5.79 11.67 22.03
CA GLY A 53 6.39 12.40 23.14
C GLY A 53 7.75 11.82 23.58
N VAL A 54 8.30 12.37 24.67
CA VAL A 54 9.55 11.88 25.26
C VAL A 54 9.35 10.55 25.98
N THR A 55 8.21 10.42 26.62
CA THR A 55 7.80 9.26 27.40
C THR A 55 6.57 8.67 26.74
N VAL A 56 6.30 7.39 27.00
CA VAL A 56 5.12 6.69 26.48
C VAL A 56 3.79 7.37 26.86
N PHE A 57 3.79 8.16 27.93
CA PHE A 57 2.62 8.90 28.43
C PHE A 57 2.32 10.18 27.65
N GLY A 58 3.27 10.69 26.86
CA GLY A 58 3.10 11.88 26.03
C GLY A 58 2.77 11.57 24.57
N ASN A 59 2.44 10.32 24.26
CA ASN A 59 2.06 9.92 22.91
C ASN A 59 0.58 10.20 22.69
N GLU A 60 0.25 10.80 21.56
CA GLU A 60 -1.14 11.07 21.17
C GLU A 60 -1.44 10.42 19.81
N LEU A 61 -2.66 9.90 19.68
CA LEU A 61 -3.18 9.29 18.48
C LEU A 61 -4.63 9.73 18.29
N ASP A 62 -4.86 10.59 17.30
CA ASP A 62 -6.21 10.95 16.88
C ASP A 62 -6.51 10.31 15.53
N LYS A 63 -7.80 10.02 15.31
CA LYS A 63 -8.30 9.49 14.04
C LYS A 63 -9.49 10.32 13.57
N LYS A 64 -9.58 10.52 12.26
CA LYS A 64 -10.72 11.18 11.61
C LYS A 64 -11.17 10.35 10.42
N ASN A 65 -12.47 10.15 10.27
CA ASN A 65 -13.01 9.65 9.01
C ASN A 65 -12.90 10.77 7.96
N ILE A 66 -12.30 10.45 6.82
CA ILE A 66 -12.07 11.41 5.72
C ILE A 66 -12.64 10.90 4.39
N THR A 67 -13.60 9.97 4.43
CA THR A 67 -14.25 9.41 3.23
C THR A 67 -14.86 10.52 2.35
N ASP A 68 -15.43 11.53 3.00
CA ASP A 68 -16.03 12.73 2.42
C ASP A 68 -15.00 13.68 1.75
N TRP A 69 -13.69 13.48 1.97
CA TRP A 69 -12.65 14.17 1.20
C TRP A 69 -12.50 13.59 -0.22
N GLN A 70 -13.07 12.41 -0.49
CA GLN A 70 -13.05 11.72 -1.78
C GLN A 70 -11.64 11.49 -2.34
N LEU A 71 -10.66 11.23 -1.45
CA LEU A 71 -9.28 10.98 -1.85
C LEU A 71 -9.16 9.75 -2.76
N ASP A 72 -9.90 8.67 -2.45
CA ASP A 72 -9.83 7.42 -3.22
C ASP A 72 -10.19 7.61 -4.69
N LYS A 73 -11.24 8.38 -4.99
CA LYS A 73 -11.62 8.70 -6.38
C LYS A 73 -10.52 9.46 -7.11
N ALA A 74 -9.92 10.45 -6.45
CA ALA A 74 -8.81 11.20 -7.06
C ALA A 74 -7.58 10.31 -7.28
N TYR A 75 -7.28 9.41 -6.34
CA TYR A 75 -6.18 8.46 -6.48
C TYR A 75 -6.43 7.43 -7.58
N GLU A 76 -7.67 6.97 -7.77
CA GLU A 76 -8.07 6.12 -8.89
C GLU A 76 -7.82 6.79 -10.24
N GLU A 77 -8.20 8.06 -10.38
CA GLU A 77 -7.95 8.83 -11.60
C GLU A 77 -6.45 8.99 -11.89
N GLN A 78 -5.66 9.32 -10.87
CA GLN A 78 -4.20 9.46 -10.98
C GLN A 78 -3.52 8.13 -11.32
N MET A 79 -3.88 7.06 -10.61
CA MET A 79 -3.38 5.70 -10.87
C MET A 79 -3.82 5.19 -12.25
N ALA A 80 -5.04 5.50 -12.70
CA ALA A 80 -5.51 5.16 -14.04
C ALA A 80 -4.66 5.85 -15.12
N ALA A 81 -4.29 7.12 -14.92
CA ALA A 81 -3.38 7.82 -15.83
C ALA A 81 -2.00 7.15 -15.87
N ALA A 82 -1.44 6.80 -14.71
CA ALA A 82 -0.16 6.10 -14.61
C ALA A 82 -0.22 4.68 -15.24
N ALA A 83 -1.29 3.93 -14.98
CA ALA A 83 -1.48 2.57 -15.47
C ALA A 83 -1.59 2.50 -17.00
N ARG A 84 -2.25 3.47 -17.65
CA ARG A 84 -2.27 3.58 -19.12
C ARG A 84 -0.86 3.72 -19.69
N GLN A 85 0.00 4.50 -19.03
CA GLN A 85 1.37 4.73 -19.49
C GLN A 85 2.27 3.49 -19.30
N VAL A 86 2.10 2.75 -18.20
CA VAL A 86 2.98 1.63 -17.84
C VAL A 86 2.57 0.33 -18.53
N PHE A 87 1.27 0.02 -18.51
CA PHE A 87 0.77 -1.27 -19.01
C PHE A 87 0.31 -1.21 -20.47
N ASN A 88 0.20 0.00 -21.06
CA ASN A 88 -0.42 0.20 -22.38
C ASN A 88 -1.82 -0.45 -22.48
N ALA A 89 -2.54 -0.49 -21.37
CA ALA A 89 -3.83 -1.13 -21.23
C ALA A 89 -4.98 -0.10 -21.25
N THR A 90 -6.17 -0.55 -21.65
CA THR A 90 -7.40 0.21 -21.48
C THR A 90 -7.82 0.19 -20.01
N VAL A 91 -7.78 1.34 -19.35
CA VAL A 91 -8.30 1.47 -17.98
C VAL A 91 -9.80 1.70 -18.01
N VAL A 92 -10.56 0.73 -17.52
CA VAL A 92 -12.02 0.73 -17.43
C VAL A 92 -12.43 1.33 -16.09
N GLN A 93 -13.20 2.43 -16.14
CA GLN A 93 -13.83 2.99 -14.95
C GLN A 93 -14.98 2.09 -14.53
N VAL A 94 -15.00 1.69 -13.26
CA VAL A 94 -15.97 0.75 -12.72
C VAL A 94 -16.49 1.25 -11.39
N ASP A 95 -17.79 1.13 -11.18
CA ASP A 95 -18.37 1.31 -9.85
C ASP A 95 -18.18 0.03 -9.05
N TYR A 96 -17.84 0.16 -7.78
CA TYR A 96 -17.67 -0.98 -6.88
C TYR A 96 -18.09 -0.61 -5.45
N PRO A 97 -18.58 -1.58 -4.65
CA PRO A 97 -18.87 -1.31 -3.25
C PRO A 97 -17.57 -1.15 -2.46
N VAL A 98 -17.33 0.05 -1.90
CA VAL A 98 -16.12 0.35 -1.11
C VAL A 98 -15.92 -0.66 0.03
N ALA A 99 -17.01 -1.10 0.67
CA ALA A 99 -16.97 -2.08 1.75
C ALA A 99 -16.37 -3.44 1.33
N ASP A 100 -16.53 -3.85 0.07
CA ASP A 100 -16.02 -5.13 -0.42
C ASP A 100 -14.49 -5.14 -0.46
N PHE A 101 -13.89 -3.99 -0.76
CA PHE A 101 -12.45 -3.79 -0.85
C PHE A 101 -11.82 -3.27 0.44
N ALA A 102 -12.59 -2.64 1.33
CA ALA A 102 -12.10 -2.09 2.59
C ALA A 102 -11.42 -3.16 3.49
N ARG A 103 -11.86 -4.42 3.39
CA ARG A 103 -11.31 -5.58 4.12
C ARG A 103 -9.84 -5.85 3.84
N VAL A 104 -9.32 -5.38 2.71
CA VAL A 104 -7.88 -5.43 2.41
C VAL A 104 -7.06 -4.73 3.49
N ASN A 105 -7.66 -3.76 4.18
CA ASN A 105 -7.05 -3.00 5.27
C ASN A 105 -7.35 -3.55 6.67
N ASP A 106 -8.00 -4.71 6.79
CA ASP A 106 -8.35 -5.28 8.09
C ASP A 106 -7.11 -5.87 8.78
N LEU A 107 -6.33 -5.02 9.45
CA LEU A 107 -5.14 -5.38 10.23
C LEU A 107 -5.44 -6.24 11.49
N LYS A 108 -6.62 -6.85 11.57
CA LYS A 108 -7.18 -7.50 12.79
C LYS A 108 -6.89 -8.99 12.89
N THR A 109 -6.07 -9.57 12.02
CA THR A 109 -5.80 -11.02 12.05
C THR A 109 -4.81 -11.39 13.18
N GLY A 110 -5.30 -11.40 14.43
CA GLY A 110 -4.54 -11.89 15.59
C GLY A 110 -3.65 -10.85 16.27
N TRP A 111 -2.38 -11.19 16.50
CA TRP A 111 -1.41 -10.36 17.23
C TRP A 111 -0.91 -9.19 16.37
N ASP A 112 -0.76 -8.01 16.96
CA ASP A 112 -0.22 -6.82 16.30
C ASP A 112 1.31 -6.91 16.12
N VAL A 113 1.74 -7.73 15.17
CA VAL A 113 3.15 -7.98 14.84
C VAL A 113 3.48 -7.55 13.41
N PRO A 114 4.74 -7.16 13.09
CA PRO A 114 5.13 -6.68 11.77
C PRO A 114 4.73 -7.59 10.59
N ALA A 115 4.73 -8.91 10.79
CA ALA A 115 4.32 -9.88 9.77
C ALA A 115 2.85 -9.69 9.31
N ASN A 116 2.01 -9.07 10.12
CA ASN A 116 0.58 -8.85 9.88
C ASN A 116 0.26 -7.38 9.54
N TRP A 117 1.25 -6.52 9.31
CA TRP A 117 1.04 -5.09 9.03
C TRP A 117 0.79 -4.79 7.54
N GLY A 118 0.88 -5.79 6.67
CA GLY A 118 0.58 -5.67 5.25
C GLY A 118 -0.91 -5.79 4.94
N PRO A 119 -1.34 -5.35 3.76
CA PRO A 119 -2.71 -5.55 3.30
C PRO A 119 -3.05 -7.03 3.14
N HIS A 120 -4.28 -7.40 3.50
CA HIS A 120 -4.80 -8.75 3.40
C HIS A 120 -5.34 -9.01 1.99
N TRP A 121 -4.46 -9.13 1.01
CA TRP A 121 -4.86 -9.28 -0.40
C TRP A 121 -5.80 -10.47 -0.65
N ASP A 122 -5.63 -11.58 0.08
CA ASP A 122 -6.50 -12.75 -0.04
C ASP A 122 -7.96 -12.46 0.38
N SER A 123 -8.19 -11.46 1.25
CA SER A 123 -9.53 -11.10 1.72
C SER A 123 -10.43 -10.46 0.64
N ILE A 124 -9.84 -10.03 -0.47
CA ILE A 124 -10.54 -9.37 -1.58
C ILE A 124 -10.52 -10.19 -2.89
N GLU A 125 -10.11 -11.46 -2.84
CA GLU A 125 -10.12 -12.35 -4.02
C GLU A 125 -11.49 -12.42 -4.70
N ALA A 126 -12.54 -12.73 -3.93
CA ALA A 126 -13.90 -12.85 -4.45
C ALA A 126 -14.45 -11.51 -5.00
N PRO A 127 -14.32 -10.37 -4.29
CA PRO A 127 -14.63 -9.05 -4.85
C PRO A 127 -13.91 -8.74 -6.17
N VAL A 128 -12.61 -9.04 -6.28
CA VAL A 128 -11.84 -8.85 -7.50
C VAL A 128 -12.41 -9.70 -8.64
N GLN A 129 -12.61 -11.00 -8.41
CA GLN A 129 -13.15 -11.91 -9.44
C GLN A 129 -14.54 -11.46 -9.92
N GLN A 130 -15.40 -11.03 -9.00
CA GLN A 130 -16.73 -10.52 -9.32
C GLN A 130 -16.68 -9.23 -10.16
N LEU A 131 -15.82 -8.28 -9.78
CA LEU A 131 -15.61 -7.04 -10.55
C LEU A 131 -15.08 -7.36 -11.95
N CYS A 132 -14.14 -8.29 -12.05
CA CYS A 132 -13.57 -8.73 -13.32
C CYS A 132 -14.59 -9.39 -14.25
N ALA A 133 -15.40 -10.32 -13.73
CA ALA A 133 -16.44 -11.00 -14.49
C ALA A 133 -17.49 -10.00 -15.03
N SER A 134 -17.85 -9.00 -14.22
CA SER A 134 -18.87 -8.00 -14.57
C SER A 134 -18.41 -7.03 -15.66
N HIS A 135 -17.11 -6.72 -15.73
CA HIS A 135 -16.57 -5.69 -16.64
C HIS A 135 -15.60 -6.22 -17.72
N LYS A 136 -15.44 -7.54 -17.80
CA LYS A 136 -14.52 -8.22 -18.73
C LYS A 136 -13.10 -7.66 -18.60
N LEU A 137 -12.56 -7.73 -17.38
CA LEU A 137 -11.22 -7.25 -17.05
C LEU A 137 -10.21 -8.40 -17.06
N ASP A 138 -8.95 -8.08 -17.34
CA ASP A 138 -7.82 -9.01 -17.24
C ASP A 138 -7.13 -8.90 -15.87
N ALA A 139 -7.12 -7.70 -15.29
CA ALA A 139 -6.56 -7.43 -13.97
C ALA A 139 -7.29 -6.29 -13.25
N VAL A 140 -7.08 -6.20 -11.93
CA VAL A 140 -7.50 -5.05 -11.10
C VAL A 140 -6.29 -4.51 -10.36
N LEU A 141 -6.01 -3.23 -10.51
CA LEU A 141 -5.00 -2.52 -9.74
C LEU A 141 -5.65 -1.98 -8.46
N VAL A 142 -5.19 -2.44 -7.30
CA VAL A 142 -5.77 -2.10 -6.00
C VAL A 142 -4.75 -1.36 -5.14
N ALA A 143 -5.12 -0.17 -4.66
CA ALA A 143 -4.37 0.55 -3.63
C ALA A 143 -4.99 0.33 -2.24
N ALA A 144 -4.15 -0.01 -1.27
CA ALA A 144 -4.54 -0.30 0.10
C ALA A 144 -3.64 0.44 1.10
N ARG A 145 -4.16 0.74 2.29
CA ARG A 145 -3.39 1.33 3.39
C ARG A 145 -2.29 0.35 3.80
N GLN A 146 -1.09 0.89 4.03
CA GLN A 146 0.04 0.16 4.57
C GLN A 146 0.29 0.60 6.01
N LYS A 147 0.69 -0.34 6.87
CA LYS A 147 1.27 -0.07 8.18
C LYS A 147 2.77 -0.38 8.17
N SER A 148 3.56 0.46 8.81
CA SER A 148 5.02 0.33 8.90
C SER A 148 5.50 0.70 10.30
N ALA A 149 6.67 0.17 10.68
CA ALA A 149 7.45 0.78 11.75
C ALA A 149 7.76 2.23 11.39
N ASP A 150 7.88 3.10 12.40
CA ASP A 150 8.13 4.54 12.24
C ASP A 150 9.31 4.83 11.29
N PRO A 151 9.03 5.25 10.05
CA PRO A 151 10.07 5.50 9.05
C PRO A 151 10.69 6.89 9.21
N PHE A 152 10.16 7.73 10.11
CA PHE A 152 10.53 9.14 10.24
C PHE A 152 11.45 9.41 11.42
N SER A 153 11.21 8.76 12.57
CA SER A 153 11.98 8.99 13.80
C SER A 153 12.57 7.72 14.41
N GLN A 154 12.36 6.56 13.80
CA GLN A 154 12.86 5.26 14.28
C GLN A 154 12.46 4.97 15.73
N THR A 155 11.26 5.41 16.13
CA THR A 155 10.68 5.09 17.43
C THR A 155 10.11 3.67 17.43
N ASN A 156 9.71 3.16 18.60
CA ASN A 156 8.99 1.88 18.71
C ASN A 156 7.52 1.97 18.28
N GLN A 157 7.13 3.07 17.65
CA GLN A 157 5.78 3.31 17.19
C GLN A 157 5.61 2.85 15.74
N PHE A 158 4.36 2.58 15.36
CA PHE A 158 3.99 2.33 13.98
C PHE A 158 3.28 3.55 13.37
N VAL A 159 3.34 3.67 12.05
CA VAL A 159 2.63 4.67 11.25
C VAL A 159 1.87 3.95 10.16
N TYR A 160 0.69 4.44 9.77
CA TYR A 160 -0.14 3.78 8.76
C TYR A 160 -1.10 4.73 8.04
N GLY A 161 -1.45 4.38 6.80
CA GLY A 161 -2.44 5.10 5.98
C GLY A 161 -2.02 6.54 5.65
N ALA A 162 -3.02 7.41 5.48
CA ALA A 162 -2.83 8.85 5.33
C ALA A 162 -2.79 9.52 6.70
N GLY A 163 -1.86 10.45 6.93
CA GLY A 163 -1.76 11.05 8.24
C GLY A 163 -0.69 12.12 8.40
N VAL A 164 -0.72 12.78 9.55
CA VAL A 164 0.39 13.59 10.05
C VAL A 164 1.12 12.86 11.16
N TYR A 165 2.44 12.91 11.08
CA TYR A 165 3.34 12.34 12.05
C TYR A 165 4.31 13.41 12.54
N THR A 166 4.52 13.48 13.84
CA THR A 166 5.58 14.29 14.43
C THR A 166 6.10 13.63 15.70
N ALA A 167 7.38 13.84 15.98
CA ALA A 167 8.01 13.45 17.23
C ALA A 167 8.83 14.63 17.75
N ARG A 168 9.12 14.68 19.05
CA ARG A 168 9.83 15.84 19.66
C ARG A 168 11.12 16.25 18.95
N ARG A 169 11.86 15.31 18.35
CA ARG A 169 13.16 15.55 17.67
C ARG A 169 13.12 15.29 16.17
N ALA A 170 11.94 15.24 15.58
CA ALA A 170 11.78 14.97 14.16
C ALA A 170 10.87 16.00 13.50
N PRO A 171 11.09 16.30 12.21
CA PRO A 171 10.20 17.18 11.48
C PRO A 171 8.78 16.60 11.49
N ALA A 172 7.80 17.50 11.52
CA ALA A 172 6.43 17.14 11.25
C ALA A 172 6.28 16.78 9.76
N MET A 173 5.65 15.64 9.48
CA MET A 173 5.48 15.08 8.15
C MET A 173 4.01 14.80 7.90
N LEU A 174 3.48 15.27 6.77
CA LEU A 174 2.29 14.70 6.15
C LEU A 174 2.72 13.51 5.31
N HIS A 175 2.05 12.37 5.42
CA HIS A 175 2.43 11.15 4.72
C HIS A 175 1.24 10.41 4.13
N LEU A 176 1.55 9.56 3.14
CA LEU A 176 0.66 8.56 2.58
C LEU A 176 1.38 7.21 2.53
N LEU A 177 1.04 6.31 3.46
CA LEU A 177 1.53 4.94 3.47
C LEU A 177 0.52 4.03 2.78
N THR A 178 0.84 3.72 1.53
CA THR A 178 0.00 2.90 0.64
C THR A 178 0.83 1.78 0.04
N SER A 179 0.15 0.66 -0.20
CA SER A 179 0.64 -0.45 -0.99
C SER A 179 -0.25 -0.64 -2.20
N VAL A 180 0.33 -1.01 -3.32
CA VAL A 180 -0.35 -1.22 -4.59
C VAL A 180 -0.15 -2.66 -5.03
N SER A 181 -1.24 -3.34 -5.38
CA SER A 181 -1.24 -4.72 -5.87
C SER A 181 -1.95 -4.79 -7.21
N LEU A 182 -1.35 -5.50 -8.16
CA LEU A 182 -2.02 -5.89 -9.40
C LEU A 182 -2.57 -7.30 -9.19
N MET A 183 -3.89 -7.43 -9.25
CA MET A 183 -4.62 -8.66 -8.95
C MET A 183 -5.07 -9.33 -10.26
N ASP A 184 -4.84 -10.63 -10.37
CA ASP A 184 -5.27 -11.45 -11.51
C ASP A 184 -6.79 -11.67 -11.48
N CYS A 185 -7.47 -11.39 -12.59
CA CYS A 185 -8.92 -11.55 -12.66
C CYS A 185 -9.42 -12.99 -12.61
N LYS A 186 -8.58 -13.98 -12.98
CA LYS A 186 -8.97 -15.39 -12.98
C LYS A 186 -8.95 -15.96 -11.56
N THR A 187 -7.87 -15.70 -10.85
CA THR A 187 -7.61 -16.31 -9.52
C THR A 187 -7.94 -15.37 -8.36
N GLY A 188 -8.06 -14.07 -8.59
CA GLY A 188 -8.13 -13.05 -7.54
C GLY A 188 -6.79 -12.83 -6.82
N LYS A 189 -5.70 -13.51 -7.22
CA LYS A 189 -4.42 -13.48 -6.53
C LYS A 189 -3.51 -12.34 -7.01
N THR A 190 -2.59 -11.92 -6.15
CA THR A 190 -1.57 -10.90 -6.48
C THR A 190 -0.58 -11.38 -7.56
N LEU A 191 -0.58 -10.69 -8.70
CA LEU A 191 0.42 -10.82 -9.76
C LEU A 191 1.70 -10.07 -9.41
N ALA A 192 1.57 -8.84 -8.95
CA ALA A 192 2.66 -7.97 -8.54
C ALA A 192 2.24 -7.07 -7.38
N PHE A 193 3.19 -6.71 -6.53
CA PHE A 193 2.94 -5.88 -5.34
C PHE A 193 4.12 -4.97 -5.08
N GLN A 194 3.82 -3.73 -4.72
CA GLN A 194 4.83 -2.75 -4.34
C GLN A 194 4.30 -1.71 -3.36
N TRP A 195 5.17 -1.19 -2.51
CA TRP A 195 4.85 -0.03 -1.67
C TRP A 195 4.89 1.25 -2.50
N LEU A 196 3.97 2.17 -2.23
CA LEU A 196 4.03 3.49 -2.83
C LEU A 196 5.32 4.21 -2.40
N HIS A 197 6.10 4.70 -3.36
CA HIS A 197 7.38 5.35 -3.08
C HIS A 197 7.72 6.44 -4.09
N GLU A 198 8.56 7.39 -3.68
CA GLU A 198 9.01 8.55 -4.48
C GLU A 198 10.33 8.32 -5.23
N SER A 199 11.06 7.22 -4.99
CA SER A 199 12.39 7.02 -5.60
C SER A 199 12.63 5.60 -6.08
N THR A 200 13.19 5.49 -7.29
CA THR A 200 13.62 4.25 -7.93
C THR A 200 14.98 3.75 -7.43
N THR A 201 15.70 4.53 -6.61
CA THR A 201 17.15 4.32 -6.36
C THR A 201 17.49 3.21 -5.36
N GLY A 202 16.54 2.33 -5.00
CA GLY A 202 16.81 1.05 -4.32
C GLY A 202 17.37 1.14 -2.89
N ARG A 203 17.70 2.34 -2.38
CA ARG A 203 18.12 2.56 -0.99
C ARG A 203 16.97 3.18 -0.21
N TRP A 204 16.27 2.30 0.50
CA TRP A 204 15.16 2.57 1.40
C TRP A 204 13.91 3.06 0.68
N ASN A 205 12.81 2.31 0.79
CA ASN A 205 11.48 2.73 0.38
C ASN A 205 11.14 4.01 1.16
N ARG A 206 11.50 5.18 0.63
CA ARG A 206 11.15 6.45 1.26
C ARG A 206 9.63 6.57 1.15
N PRO A 207 8.93 6.66 2.29
CA PRO A 207 7.50 6.83 2.27
C PRO A 207 7.16 8.12 1.55
N VAL A 208 6.03 8.12 0.86
CA VAL A 208 5.49 9.31 0.20
C VAL A 208 5.08 10.31 1.28
N ALA A 209 5.84 11.39 1.42
CA ALA A 209 5.73 12.29 2.56
C ALA A 209 6.33 13.67 2.28
N THR A 210 5.69 14.71 2.81
CA THR A 210 6.15 16.10 2.71
C THR A 210 6.23 16.74 4.09
N PRO A 211 7.20 17.65 4.35
CA PRO A 211 7.23 18.42 5.58
C PRO A 211 5.95 19.24 5.79
N LEU A 212 5.56 19.38 7.04
CA LEU A 212 4.38 20.14 7.47
C LEU A 212 4.77 21.12 8.59
N PRO A 213 4.11 22.28 8.74
CA PRO A 213 4.29 23.12 9.93
C PRO A 213 4.05 22.35 11.23
N GLU A 214 4.97 22.50 12.18
CA GLU A 214 4.92 21.78 13.46
C GLU A 214 3.66 22.08 14.27
N GLU A 215 3.17 23.33 14.20
CA GLU A 215 1.91 23.75 14.81
C GLU A 215 0.75 22.85 14.36
N LEU A 216 0.56 22.69 13.05
CA LEU A 216 -0.54 21.90 12.50
C LEU A 216 -0.47 20.42 12.91
N ALA A 217 0.73 19.84 12.92
CA ALA A 217 0.92 18.45 13.30
C ALA A 217 0.71 18.22 14.81
N ARG A 218 0.95 19.24 15.65
CA ARG A 218 0.75 19.19 17.10
C ARG A 218 -0.68 19.52 17.52
N THR A 219 -1.43 20.29 16.74
CA THR A 219 -2.84 20.62 17.03
C THR A 219 -3.70 19.35 16.95
N PRO A 220 -4.42 18.97 18.04
CA PRO A 220 -5.36 17.85 18.01
C PRO A 220 -6.42 18.02 16.93
N ILE A 221 -6.88 16.92 16.33
CA ILE A 221 -7.82 16.96 15.21
C ILE A 221 -9.10 17.75 15.55
N ALA A 222 -9.59 17.61 16.79
CA ALA A 222 -10.80 18.30 17.25
C ALA A 222 -10.65 19.84 17.28
N GLN A 223 -9.43 20.37 17.14
CA GLN A 223 -9.12 21.80 17.15
C GLN A 223 -8.72 22.32 15.76
N TRP A 224 -8.78 21.50 14.72
CA TRP A 224 -8.49 21.95 13.37
C TRP A 224 -9.56 22.88 12.84
N THR A 225 -9.11 23.95 12.19
CA THR A 225 -10.00 24.85 11.47
C THR A 225 -10.33 24.27 10.09
N PRO A 226 -11.44 24.69 9.44
CA PRO A 226 -11.75 24.30 8.08
C PRO A 226 -10.62 24.56 7.08
N GLU A 227 -9.84 25.64 7.28
CA GLU A 227 -8.71 25.99 6.43
C GLU A 227 -7.55 25.00 6.59
N MET A 228 -7.28 24.53 7.81
CA MET A 228 -6.30 23.48 8.06
C MET A 228 -6.70 22.17 7.38
N GLU A 229 -7.98 21.79 7.49
CA GLU A 229 -8.50 20.58 6.84
C GLU A 229 -8.45 20.67 5.31
N ALA A 230 -8.84 21.81 4.75
CA ALA A 230 -8.79 22.05 3.30
C ALA A 230 -7.36 21.95 2.77
N ARG A 231 -6.40 22.56 3.48
CA ARG A 231 -4.97 22.47 3.15
C ARG A 231 -4.47 21.03 3.21
N LEU A 232 -4.73 20.30 4.30
CA LEU A 232 -4.32 18.90 4.44
C LEU A 232 -4.88 18.03 3.31
N ARG A 233 -6.15 18.24 2.96
CA ARG A 233 -6.78 17.54 1.84
C ARG A 233 -6.08 17.84 0.51
N GLU A 234 -5.80 19.12 0.22
CA GLU A 234 -5.09 19.53 -0.99
C GLU A 234 -3.68 18.92 -1.06
N ASP A 235 -2.93 19.01 0.04
CA ASP A 235 -1.59 18.46 0.14
C ASP A 235 -1.58 16.93 -0.08
N LEU A 236 -2.53 16.19 0.52
CA LEU A 236 -2.70 14.74 0.30
C LEU A 236 -3.08 14.38 -1.14
N LEU A 237 -3.87 15.20 -1.82
CA LEU A 237 -4.23 14.98 -3.23
C LEU A 237 -3.03 15.18 -4.15
N ALA A 238 -2.13 16.10 -3.79
CA ALA A 238 -0.92 16.39 -4.55
C ALA A 238 0.19 15.36 -4.30
N LEU A 239 0.30 14.85 -3.07
CA LEU A 239 1.43 14.08 -2.59
C LEU A 239 1.83 12.89 -3.47
N PRO A 240 0.91 12.01 -3.94
CA PRO A 240 1.32 10.80 -4.64
C PRO A 240 1.38 10.93 -6.17
N LYS A 241 1.15 12.11 -6.74
CA LYS A 241 0.98 12.31 -8.20
C LYS A 241 2.10 11.66 -9.02
N ASP A 242 3.36 11.90 -8.64
CA ASP A 242 4.52 11.33 -9.32
C ASP A 242 4.86 9.92 -8.84
N ALA A 243 4.53 9.60 -7.59
CA ALA A 243 4.82 8.32 -6.96
C ALA A 243 4.06 7.17 -7.61
N TRP A 244 2.83 7.39 -8.10
CA TRP A 244 2.06 6.35 -8.79
C TRP A 244 2.80 5.80 -10.01
N LEU A 245 3.28 6.67 -10.89
CA LEU A 245 3.97 6.25 -12.11
C LEU A 245 5.26 5.50 -11.80
N LEU A 246 6.06 6.00 -10.85
CA LEU A 246 7.29 5.36 -10.42
C LEU A 246 7.02 3.97 -9.81
N THR A 247 6.02 3.89 -8.94
CA THR A 247 5.63 2.65 -8.27
C THR A 247 5.19 1.61 -9.30
N LEU A 248 4.29 1.97 -10.22
CA LEU A 248 3.81 1.05 -11.25
C LEU A 248 4.93 0.60 -12.20
N ARG A 249 5.87 1.48 -12.57
CA ARG A 249 7.03 1.09 -13.37
C ARG A 249 7.88 0.05 -12.65
N SER A 250 8.09 0.20 -11.35
CA SER A 250 8.87 -0.78 -10.57
C SER A 250 8.17 -2.13 -10.42
N MET A 251 6.85 -2.19 -10.62
CA MET A 251 6.09 -3.44 -10.62
C MET A 251 6.30 -4.26 -11.91
N VAL A 252 6.88 -3.70 -12.96
CA VAL A 252 7.16 -4.40 -14.22
C VAL A 252 8.68 -4.53 -14.38
N SER A 253 9.16 -5.75 -14.60
CA SER A 253 10.59 -5.94 -14.90
C SER A 253 10.95 -5.25 -16.22
N VAL A 254 11.94 -4.37 -16.20
CA VAL A 254 12.51 -3.79 -17.43
C VAL A 254 13.33 -4.88 -18.12
N LYS A 255 13.09 -5.10 -19.42
CA LYS A 255 13.93 -5.97 -20.24
C LYS A 255 15.28 -5.33 -20.53
#